data_AF-A0A944Q7E6-F1
#
_entry.id   AF-A0A944Q7E6-F1
#
_cell.length_a   1.000
_cell.length_b   1.000
_cell.length_c   1.000
_cell.angle_alpha   90.00
_cell.angle_beta   90.00
_cell.angle_gamma   90.00
#
_symmetry.space_group_name_H-M   'P 1'
#
loop_
_entity.id
_entity.type
_entity.pdbx_description
1 polymer ?
#
loop_
_entity_poly.entity_id
_entity_poly.type
_entity_poly.pdbx_seq_one_letter_code
_entity_poly.pdbx_strand_id
1 'polypeptide(L)'
;MATMTASLIEVSANSTSQFQRELDLAFPLNGSPDRAARLRLFKQLHAHYVAYMAGPEEFDSIPRLNADTEISAIETAWLRWEDAQVDERTLPKTGHEFREWFLNTAAQHTQPEFCQYLAEEATLDEIALFFMGEELVDSKFDDLMAMVQIGTQGHTKLTIAENYWDEMGEGDIEHVHTRMFEHSAKYMRAHLEKSGVDHSSLHFPEAYENASMLLMYGIHRHLNPRALGAMGVLEQSASPRFQSMVDGCNRLGVPEDVIDYQRIHVHVDADHGAEWFEGVFVPLVDRSPELLREISLGILTRVRVANGYYQRIWDAMRGLR
;
A
#
# COMPACT_ATOMS: atom_id res chain seq x y z
N MET A 1 -4.41 -38.08 33.44
CA MET A 1 -5.21 -37.33 32.44
C MET A 1 -5.67 -35.96 32.95
N ALA A 2 -6.06 -35.78 34.22
CA ALA A 2 -6.53 -34.48 34.74
C ALA A 2 -5.46 -33.36 34.89
N THR A 3 -4.18 -33.71 35.01
CA THR A 3 -3.07 -32.75 35.16
C THR A 3 -2.55 -32.17 33.84
N MET A 4 -2.68 -32.90 32.73
CA MET A 4 -2.34 -32.37 31.39
C MET A 4 -3.39 -31.37 30.89
N THR A 5 -4.66 -31.57 31.22
CA THR A 5 -5.76 -30.66 30.82
C THR A 5 -5.69 -29.31 31.52
N ALA A 6 -5.30 -29.25 32.80
CA ALA A 6 -5.15 -27.98 33.53
C ALA A 6 -3.99 -27.13 32.98
N SER A 7 -2.86 -27.76 32.67
CA SER A 7 -1.68 -27.10 32.10
C SER A 7 -1.96 -26.54 30.68
N LEU A 8 -2.72 -27.26 29.85
CA LEU A 8 -3.10 -26.78 28.52
C LEU A 8 -4.08 -25.60 28.57
N ILE A 9 -5.00 -25.59 29.54
CA ILE A 9 -5.95 -24.48 29.74
C ILE A 9 -5.22 -23.23 30.25
N GLU A 10 -4.28 -23.36 31.20
CA GLU A 10 -3.48 -22.23 31.68
C GLU A 10 -2.57 -21.64 30.60
N VAL A 11 -1.94 -22.48 29.77
CA VAL A 11 -1.11 -22.02 28.64
C VAL A 11 -1.95 -21.28 27.60
N SER A 12 -3.13 -21.80 27.26
CA SER A 12 -4.05 -21.16 26.31
C SER A 12 -4.62 -19.83 26.83
N ALA A 13 -4.95 -19.73 28.12
CA ALA A 13 -5.43 -18.48 28.71
C ALA A 13 -4.31 -17.42 28.74
N ASN A 14 -3.07 -17.83 29.03
CA ASN A 14 -1.91 -16.95 29.07
C ASN A 14 -1.54 -16.42 27.68
N SER A 15 -1.58 -17.27 26.63
CA SER A 15 -1.34 -16.84 25.25
C SER A 15 -2.39 -15.85 24.75
N THR A 16 -3.67 -16.09 25.01
CA THR A 16 -4.75 -15.15 24.65
C THR A 16 -4.59 -13.81 25.38
N SER A 17 -4.19 -13.82 26.66
CA SER A 17 -3.94 -12.59 27.41
C SER A 17 -2.74 -11.79 26.88
N GLN A 18 -1.70 -12.49 26.39
CA GLN A 18 -0.52 -11.86 25.82
C GLN A 18 -0.83 -11.22 24.46
N PHE A 19 -1.57 -11.92 23.60
CA PHE A 19 -1.97 -11.42 22.29
C PHE A 19 -2.88 -10.20 22.40
N GLN A 20 -3.87 -10.21 23.31
CA GLN A 20 -4.71 -9.04 23.56
C GLN A 20 -3.89 -7.83 24.02
N ARG A 21 -2.91 -8.05 24.91
CA ARG A 21 -1.99 -6.98 25.34
C ARG A 21 -1.17 -6.44 24.18
N GLU A 22 -0.75 -7.29 23.25
CA GLU A 22 -0.02 -6.86 22.05
C GLU A 22 -0.89 -6.02 21.10
N LEU A 23 -2.15 -6.39 20.89
CA LEU A 23 -3.13 -5.57 20.17
C LEU A 23 -3.30 -4.19 20.81
N ASP A 24 -3.45 -4.15 22.13
CA ASP A 24 -3.65 -2.89 22.86
C ASP A 24 -2.41 -1.98 22.81
N LEU A 25 -1.21 -2.56 22.74
CA LEU A 25 0.05 -1.83 22.55
C LEU A 25 0.21 -1.31 21.12
N ALA A 26 -0.16 -2.11 20.12
CA ALA A 26 -0.03 -1.76 18.71
C ALA A 26 -1.10 -0.74 18.25
N PHE A 27 -2.29 -0.80 18.84
CA PHE A 27 -3.46 -0.01 18.47
C PHE A 27 -4.13 0.64 19.70
N PRO A 28 -3.40 1.49 20.44
CA PRO A 28 -3.89 2.05 21.69
C PRO A 28 -5.04 3.04 21.44
N LEU A 29 -6.01 3.08 22.34
CA LEU A 29 -7.08 4.10 22.33
C LEU A 29 -6.54 5.50 22.64
N ASN A 30 -5.47 5.59 23.44
CA ASN A 30 -4.84 6.84 23.83
C ASN A 30 -3.31 6.70 23.82
N GLY A 31 -2.61 7.75 23.38
CA GLY A 31 -1.15 7.76 23.31
C GLY A 31 -0.61 7.26 21.98
N SER A 32 0.72 7.09 21.92
CA SER A 32 1.41 6.67 20.69
C SER A 32 1.51 5.15 20.61
N PRO A 33 1.31 4.55 19.43
CA PRO A 33 1.46 3.12 19.24
C PRO A 33 2.87 2.59 19.57
N ASP A 34 2.95 1.40 20.16
CA ASP A 34 4.20 0.68 20.33
C ASP A 34 4.70 0.15 18.98
N ARG A 35 5.87 0.64 18.54
CA ARG A 35 6.44 0.30 17.22
C ARG A 35 6.77 -1.19 17.11
N ALA A 36 7.26 -1.82 18.19
CA ALA A 36 7.69 -3.21 18.14
C ALA A 36 6.49 -4.16 18.03
N ALA A 37 5.42 -3.88 18.76
CA ALA A 37 4.13 -4.57 18.65
C ALA A 37 3.55 -4.41 17.24
N ARG A 38 3.48 -3.18 16.70
CA ARG A 38 3.01 -2.96 15.32
C ARG A 38 3.84 -3.72 14.30
N LEU A 39 5.17 -3.71 14.41
CA LEU A 39 6.02 -4.43 13.48
C LEU A 39 5.69 -5.93 13.47
N ARG A 40 5.53 -6.56 14.63
CA ARG A 40 5.22 -7.99 14.71
C ARG A 40 3.85 -8.30 14.10
N LEU A 41 2.83 -7.54 14.47
CA LEU A 41 1.46 -7.75 13.97
C LEU A 41 1.34 -7.47 12.46
N PHE A 42 1.97 -6.41 11.96
CA PHE A 42 1.94 -6.13 10.52
C PHE A 42 2.77 -7.10 9.70
N LYS A 43 3.87 -7.66 10.23
CA LYS A 43 4.57 -8.77 9.58
C LYS A 43 3.70 -10.01 9.49
N GLN A 44 2.93 -10.31 10.53
CA GLN A 44 1.97 -11.42 10.54
C GLN A 44 0.85 -11.18 9.51
N LEU A 45 0.25 -9.99 9.47
CA LEU A 45 -0.76 -9.62 8.47
C LEU A 45 -0.21 -9.67 7.05
N HIS A 46 0.97 -9.09 6.81
CA HIS A 46 1.59 -9.09 5.50
C HIS A 46 1.85 -10.51 5.00
N ALA A 47 2.40 -11.39 5.84
CA ALA A 47 2.59 -12.79 5.48
C ALA A 47 1.26 -13.49 5.15
N HIS A 48 0.20 -13.21 5.90
CA HIS A 48 -1.14 -13.72 5.63
C HIS A 48 -1.68 -13.24 4.27
N TYR A 49 -1.53 -11.95 3.96
CA TYR A 49 -2.02 -11.38 2.71
C TYR A 49 -1.20 -11.80 1.49
N VAL A 50 0.13 -11.88 1.61
CA VAL A 50 0.98 -12.43 0.53
C VAL A 50 0.60 -13.87 0.20
N ALA A 51 0.24 -14.68 1.21
CA ALA A 51 -0.23 -16.04 0.99
C ALA A 51 -1.56 -16.11 0.22
N TYR A 52 -2.44 -15.10 0.33
CA TYR A 52 -3.63 -15.04 -0.54
C TYR A 52 -3.32 -14.76 -1.99
N MET A 53 -2.22 -14.06 -2.25
CA MET A 53 -1.79 -13.70 -3.59
C MET A 53 -0.89 -14.79 -4.21
N ALA A 54 -0.73 -15.94 -3.57
CA ALA A 54 0.10 -17.02 -4.10
C ALA A 54 -0.45 -17.56 -5.43
N GLY A 55 0.46 -18.09 -6.26
CA GLY A 55 0.09 -18.65 -7.57
C GLY A 55 -0.85 -19.85 -7.46
N PRO A 56 -1.57 -20.19 -8.55
CA PRO A 56 -2.51 -21.32 -8.55
C PRO A 56 -1.88 -22.68 -8.22
N GLU A 57 -0.57 -22.83 -8.39
CA GLU A 57 0.22 -23.99 -8.00
C GLU A 57 0.35 -24.16 -6.48
N GLU A 58 0.15 -23.10 -5.70
CA GLU A 58 0.21 -23.08 -4.23
C GLU A 58 -1.18 -23.14 -3.58
N PHE A 59 -2.21 -23.60 -4.30
CA PHE A 59 -3.61 -23.54 -3.86
C PHE A 59 -3.90 -24.16 -2.47
N ASP A 60 -3.06 -25.08 -2.00
CA ASP A 60 -3.20 -25.74 -0.70
C ASP A 60 -2.60 -24.94 0.47
N SER A 61 -1.71 -23.97 0.18
CA SER A 61 -1.13 -23.04 1.14
C SER A 61 -1.96 -21.76 1.30
N ILE A 62 -2.83 -21.45 0.32
CA ILE A 62 -3.70 -20.26 0.34
C ILE A 62 -4.67 -20.33 1.54
N PRO A 63 -4.66 -19.34 2.44
CA PRO A 63 -5.55 -19.32 3.59
C PRO A 63 -7.03 -19.27 3.18
N ARG A 64 -7.91 -19.80 4.03
CA ARG A 64 -9.35 -19.59 3.86
C ARG A 64 -9.74 -18.24 4.44
N LEU A 65 -10.56 -17.49 3.67
CA LEU A 65 -11.14 -16.22 4.11
C LEU A 65 -11.77 -16.35 5.51
N ASN A 66 -11.32 -15.48 6.42
CA ASN A 66 -11.81 -15.37 7.80
C ASN A 66 -11.67 -16.65 8.66
N ALA A 67 -10.75 -17.56 8.31
CA ALA A 67 -10.54 -18.78 9.10
C ALA A 67 -9.59 -18.58 10.29
N ASP A 68 -8.73 -17.56 10.25
CA ASP A 68 -7.77 -17.26 11.31
C ASP A 68 -8.30 -16.16 12.23
N THR A 69 -8.62 -16.53 13.47
CA THR A 69 -9.19 -15.61 14.46
C THR A 69 -8.20 -14.57 14.97
N GLU A 70 -6.89 -14.85 14.96
CA GLU A 70 -5.89 -13.86 15.35
C GLU A 70 -5.78 -12.79 14.27
N ILE A 71 -5.70 -13.19 13.00
CA ILE A 71 -5.71 -12.25 11.87
C ILE A 71 -6.94 -11.34 11.94
N SER A 72 -8.14 -11.92 12.09
CA SER A 72 -9.37 -11.11 12.19
C SER A 72 -9.38 -10.16 13.39
N ALA A 73 -8.73 -10.53 14.50
CA ALA A 73 -8.58 -9.65 15.65
C ALA A 73 -7.60 -8.49 15.38
N ILE A 74 -6.48 -8.74 14.66
CA ILE A 74 -5.55 -7.68 14.23
C ILE A 74 -6.26 -6.72 13.27
N GLU A 75 -6.93 -7.24 12.24
CA GLU A 75 -7.72 -6.46 11.27
C GLU A 75 -8.75 -5.56 11.97
N THR A 76 -9.52 -6.13 12.89
CA THR A 76 -10.56 -5.38 13.63
C THR A 76 -9.95 -4.30 14.51
N ALA A 77 -8.86 -4.60 15.24
CA ALA A 77 -8.19 -3.64 16.10
C ALA A 77 -7.57 -2.51 15.27
N TRP A 78 -6.95 -2.85 14.15
CA TRP A 78 -6.33 -1.89 13.24
C TRP A 78 -7.37 -0.98 12.59
N LEU A 79 -8.43 -1.52 11.97
CA LEU A 79 -9.51 -0.73 11.35
C LEU A 79 -10.17 0.22 12.35
N ARG A 80 -10.41 -0.23 13.58
CA ARG A 80 -10.94 0.65 14.64
C ARG A 80 -9.96 1.80 14.96
N TRP A 81 -8.67 1.50 15.02
CA TRP A 81 -7.64 2.50 15.28
C TRP A 81 -7.52 3.49 14.11
N GLU A 82 -7.57 3.01 12.87
CA GLU A 82 -7.61 3.78 11.63
C GLU A 82 -8.76 4.79 11.64
N ASP A 83 -9.97 4.31 11.87
CA ASP A 83 -11.18 5.13 11.88
C ASP A 83 -11.12 6.21 12.98
N ALA A 84 -10.53 5.88 14.13
CA ALA A 84 -10.33 6.82 15.23
C ALA A 84 -9.34 7.96 14.91
N GLN A 85 -8.53 7.85 13.86
CA GLN A 85 -7.63 8.93 13.44
C GLN A 85 -8.31 9.98 12.56
N VAL A 86 -9.54 9.74 12.11
CA VAL A 86 -10.25 10.60 11.17
C VAL A 86 -11.24 11.52 11.90
N ASP A 87 -11.15 12.82 11.64
CA ASP A 87 -12.20 13.75 12.01
C ASP A 87 -13.31 13.74 10.95
N GLU A 88 -14.37 12.97 11.20
CA GLU A 88 -15.49 12.82 10.26
C GLU A 88 -16.17 14.14 9.87
N ARG A 89 -16.01 15.20 10.67
CA ARG A 89 -16.57 16.53 10.35
C ARG A 89 -15.90 17.18 9.14
N THR A 90 -14.70 16.71 8.79
CA THR A 90 -13.91 17.20 7.64
C THR A 90 -14.24 16.49 6.34
N LEU A 91 -15.06 15.43 6.38
CA LEU A 91 -15.42 14.66 5.20
C LEU A 91 -16.43 15.41 4.32
N PRO A 92 -16.32 15.30 2.99
CA PRO A 92 -17.29 15.87 2.07
C PRO A 92 -18.64 15.17 2.22
N LYS A 93 -19.72 15.93 2.07
CA LYS A 93 -21.10 15.43 2.21
C LYS A 93 -21.81 15.26 0.88
N THR A 94 -21.23 15.79 -0.19
CA THR A 94 -21.78 15.76 -1.56
C THR A 94 -20.67 15.51 -2.58
N GLY A 95 -21.00 14.99 -3.76
CA GLY A 95 -20.03 14.84 -4.85
C GLY A 95 -19.39 16.17 -5.28
N HIS A 96 -20.12 17.28 -5.17
CA HIS A 96 -19.58 18.61 -5.44
C HIS A 96 -18.45 18.99 -4.47
N GLU A 97 -18.67 18.81 -3.17
CA GLU A 97 -17.63 19.06 -2.14
C GLU A 97 -16.46 18.07 -2.29
N PHE A 98 -16.74 16.84 -2.70
CA PHE A 98 -15.75 15.77 -2.80
C PHE A 98 -14.60 16.11 -3.75
N ARG A 99 -14.85 16.75 -4.90
CA ARG A 99 -13.80 17.07 -5.88
C ARG A 99 -12.71 17.96 -5.29
N GLU A 100 -13.11 19.10 -4.74
CA GLU A 100 -12.16 20.06 -4.15
C GLU A 100 -11.46 19.43 -2.93
N TRP A 101 -12.22 18.72 -2.09
CA TRP A 101 -11.68 18.02 -0.93
C TRP A 101 -10.62 16.98 -1.34
N PHE A 102 -10.93 16.10 -2.30
CA PHE A 102 -10.03 15.05 -2.76
C PHE A 102 -8.73 15.62 -3.32
N LEU A 103 -8.81 16.61 -4.21
CA LEU A 103 -7.61 17.22 -4.82
C LEU A 103 -6.71 17.88 -3.76
N ASN A 104 -7.32 18.58 -2.79
CA ASN A 104 -6.56 19.17 -1.69
C ASN A 104 -5.92 18.11 -0.78
N THR A 105 -6.62 17.02 -0.51
CA THR A 105 -6.11 15.90 0.28
C THR A 105 -4.99 15.14 -0.45
N ALA A 106 -5.15 14.85 -1.75
CA ALA A 106 -4.15 14.17 -2.56
C ALA A 106 -2.87 15.01 -2.74
N ALA A 107 -3.00 16.34 -2.88
CA ALA A 107 -1.85 17.24 -2.98
C ALA A 107 -0.96 17.22 -1.72
N GLN A 108 -1.51 16.92 -0.54
CA GLN A 108 -0.74 16.75 0.69
C GLN A 108 0.10 15.46 0.71
N HIS A 109 -0.11 14.56 -0.25
CA HIS A 109 0.62 13.30 -0.38
C HIS A 109 1.80 13.38 -1.37
N THR A 110 1.95 14.45 -2.15
CA THR A 110 2.99 14.55 -3.18
C THR A 110 4.43 14.49 -2.63
N GLN A 111 4.65 14.89 -1.36
CA GLN A 111 5.98 14.86 -0.69
C GLN A 111 7.08 15.59 -1.49
N PRO A 112 6.96 16.91 -1.72
CA PRO A 112 7.84 17.64 -2.64
C PRO A 112 9.31 17.63 -2.23
N GLU A 113 9.63 17.71 -0.94
CA GLU A 113 11.02 17.68 -0.45
C GLU A 113 11.67 16.31 -0.67
N PHE A 114 10.91 15.22 -0.49
CA PHE A 114 11.40 13.89 -0.79
C PHE A 114 11.61 13.68 -2.30
N CYS A 115 10.70 14.20 -3.12
CA CYS A 115 10.84 14.19 -4.58
C CYS A 115 12.11 14.95 -5.01
N GLN A 116 12.33 16.16 -4.50
CA GLN A 116 13.56 16.91 -4.78
C GLN A 116 14.80 16.14 -4.34
N TYR A 117 14.76 15.50 -3.16
CA TYR A 117 15.88 14.69 -2.67
C TYR A 117 16.22 13.54 -3.63
N LEU A 118 15.23 12.77 -4.10
CA LEU A 118 15.43 11.73 -5.12
C LEU A 118 16.05 12.33 -6.39
N ALA A 119 15.45 13.41 -6.87
CA ALA A 119 15.77 14.07 -8.13
C ALA A 119 17.10 14.81 -8.13
N GLU A 120 17.70 15.16 -6.98
CA GLU A 120 18.89 16.02 -6.92
C GLU A 120 20.03 15.51 -6.00
N GLU A 121 19.69 14.82 -4.90
CA GLU A 121 20.64 14.56 -3.81
C GLU A 121 20.92 13.09 -3.51
N ALA A 122 19.98 12.19 -3.80
CA ALA A 122 20.09 10.79 -3.45
C ALA A 122 21.28 10.12 -4.16
N THR A 123 21.97 9.23 -3.44
CA THR A 123 23.02 8.37 -4.01
C THR A 123 22.39 7.14 -4.68
N LEU A 124 23.19 6.37 -5.43
CA LEU A 124 22.71 5.14 -6.05
C LEU A 124 22.34 4.07 -5.00
N ASP A 125 23.08 3.96 -3.90
CA ASP A 125 22.73 3.06 -2.79
C ASP A 125 21.38 3.46 -2.15
N GLU A 126 21.13 4.75 -1.99
CA GLU A 126 19.89 5.28 -1.44
C GLU A 126 18.69 5.04 -2.37
N ILE A 127 18.84 5.30 -3.67
CA ILE A 127 17.80 5.00 -4.66
C ILE A 127 17.56 3.49 -4.72
N ALA A 128 18.62 2.68 -4.77
CA ALA A 128 18.49 1.23 -4.80
C ALA A 128 17.78 0.70 -3.54
N LEU A 129 18.05 1.28 -2.37
CA LEU A 129 17.30 0.99 -1.14
C LEU A 129 15.82 1.35 -1.27
N PHE A 130 15.49 2.48 -1.92
CA PHE A 130 14.11 2.86 -2.20
C PHE A 130 13.39 1.84 -3.10
N PHE A 131 14.05 1.34 -4.16
CA PHE A 131 13.51 0.25 -4.99
C PHE A 131 13.20 -1.02 -4.19
N MET A 132 14.06 -1.40 -3.25
CA MET A 132 13.79 -2.55 -2.37
C MET A 132 12.61 -2.30 -1.42
N GLY A 133 12.39 -1.05 -1.02
CA GLY A 133 11.19 -0.65 -0.28
C GLY A 133 9.93 -0.76 -1.12
N GLU A 134 9.94 -0.21 -2.34
CA GLU A 134 8.82 -0.30 -3.27
C GLU A 134 8.49 -1.77 -3.60
N GLU A 135 9.49 -2.64 -3.77
CA GLU A 135 9.27 -4.08 -3.97
C GLU A 135 8.57 -4.75 -2.77
N LEU A 136 8.91 -4.35 -1.55
CA LEU A 136 8.27 -4.85 -0.34
C LEU A 136 6.79 -4.41 -0.25
N VAL A 137 6.47 -3.18 -0.68
CA VAL A 137 5.14 -2.60 -0.49
C VAL A 137 4.20 -2.75 -1.67
N ASP A 138 4.72 -2.98 -2.88
CA ASP A 138 3.97 -2.87 -4.13
C ASP A 138 4.21 -4.05 -5.10
N SER A 139 4.33 -5.26 -4.57
CA SER A 139 4.74 -6.40 -5.41
C SER A 139 3.67 -6.95 -6.37
N LYS A 140 2.43 -6.43 -6.38
CA LYS A 140 1.27 -7.01 -7.12
C LYS A 140 0.17 -5.99 -7.44
N PHE A 141 0.54 -4.83 -7.97
CA PHE A 141 -0.42 -3.77 -8.29
C PHE A 141 -1.51 -4.22 -9.27
N ASP A 142 -1.13 -5.02 -10.27
CA ASP A 142 -2.06 -5.62 -11.22
C ASP A 142 -3.16 -6.48 -10.55
N ASP A 143 -2.81 -7.35 -9.61
CA ASP A 143 -3.76 -8.14 -8.83
C ASP A 143 -4.68 -7.25 -7.98
N LEU A 144 -4.13 -6.18 -7.38
CA LEU A 144 -4.93 -5.20 -6.63
C LEU A 144 -5.95 -4.52 -7.55
N MET A 145 -5.53 -4.12 -8.76
CA MET A 145 -6.40 -3.51 -9.76
C MET A 145 -7.52 -4.47 -10.20
N ALA A 146 -7.18 -5.75 -10.45
CA ALA A 146 -8.14 -6.80 -10.75
C ALA A 146 -9.15 -7.00 -9.60
N MET A 147 -8.70 -6.99 -8.35
CA MET A 147 -9.56 -7.17 -7.17
C MET A 147 -10.54 -6.00 -6.99
N VAL A 148 -10.12 -4.75 -7.18
CA VAL A 148 -11.02 -3.60 -7.01
C VAL A 148 -12.09 -3.53 -8.09
N GLN A 149 -11.86 -4.12 -9.26
CA GLN A 149 -12.83 -4.24 -10.34
C GLN A 149 -14.04 -5.13 -10.01
N ILE A 150 -13.88 -6.16 -9.16
CA ILE A 150 -14.90 -7.19 -8.96
C ILE A 150 -16.21 -6.59 -8.42
N GLY A 151 -17.31 -6.71 -9.16
CA GLY A 151 -18.64 -6.25 -8.73
C GLY A 151 -18.94 -4.77 -9.01
N THR A 152 -17.98 -4.00 -9.54
CA THR A 152 -18.29 -2.68 -10.11
C THR A 152 -19.11 -2.84 -11.39
N GLN A 153 -19.76 -1.75 -11.85
CA GLN A 153 -20.69 -1.79 -12.98
C GLN A 153 -20.60 -0.52 -13.84
N GLY A 154 -21.04 -0.65 -15.10
CA GLY A 154 -21.13 0.49 -16.03
C GLY A 154 -19.77 1.12 -16.30
N HIS A 155 -19.74 2.45 -16.39
CA HIS A 155 -18.54 3.21 -16.72
C HIS A 155 -17.39 2.96 -15.74
N THR A 156 -17.67 2.92 -14.44
CA THR A 156 -16.68 2.56 -13.42
C THR A 156 -15.98 1.23 -13.66
N LYS A 157 -16.71 0.22 -14.14
CA LYS A 157 -16.08 -1.06 -14.47
C LYS A 157 -15.17 -0.96 -15.68
N LEU A 158 -15.56 -0.17 -16.68
CA LEU A 158 -14.78 0.02 -17.89
C LEU A 158 -13.47 0.76 -17.60
N THR A 159 -13.52 1.85 -16.84
CA THR A 159 -12.32 2.62 -16.45
C THR A 159 -11.30 1.76 -15.70
N ILE A 160 -11.76 0.95 -14.73
CA ILE A 160 -10.86 0.04 -13.99
C ILE A 160 -10.29 -1.05 -14.93
N ALA A 161 -11.07 -1.50 -15.92
CA ALA A 161 -10.61 -2.50 -16.88
C ALA A 161 -9.61 -1.95 -17.89
N GLU A 162 -9.73 -0.69 -18.28
CA GLU A 162 -8.78 0.02 -19.14
C GLU A 162 -7.45 0.19 -18.41
N ASN A 163 -7.48 0.66 -17.17
CA ASN A 163 -6.29 0.75 -16.33
C ASN A 163 -5.66 -0.64 -16.10
N TYR A 164 -6.44 -1.68 -15.75
CA TYR A 164 -5.89 -3.04 -15.66
C TYR A 164 -5.26 -3.54 -16.97
N TRP A 165 -5.81 -3.16 -18.13
CA TRP A 165 -5.25 -3.53 -19.42
C TRP A 165 -3.91 -2.85 -19.71
N ASP A 166 -3.76 -1.59 -19.28
CA ASP A 166 -2.50 -0.86 -19.31
C ASP A 166 -1.44 -1.54 -18.41
N GLU A 167 -1.80 -1.89 -17.17
CA GLU A 167 -0.91 -2.64 -16.25
C GLU A 167 -0.44 -3.98 -16.83
N MET A 168 -1.25 -4.60 -17.70
CA MET A 168 -0.93 -5.82 -18.45
C MET A 168 -0.11 -5.57 -19.72
N GLY A 169 0.49 -4.38 -19.88
CA GLY A 169 1.32 -4.00 -21.02
C GLY A 169 0.57 -4.04 -22.35
N GLU A 170 -0.75 -3.82 -22.32
CA GLU A 170 -1.65 -3.99 -23.45
C GLU A 170 -1.51 -5.36 -24.15
N GLY A 171 -1.17 -6.40 -23.37
CA GLY A 171 -0.98 -7.77 -23.85
C GLY A 171 0.42 -8.10 -24.36
N ASP A 172 1.37 -7.16 -24.31
CA ASP A 172 2.79 -7.44 -24.51
C ASP A 172 3.46 -7.77 -23.18
N ILE A 173 3.94 -9.00 -23.06
CA ILE A 173 4.57 -9.50 -21.83
C ILE A 173 5.79 -8.67 -21.40
N GLU A 174 6.55 -8.11 -22.33
CA GLU A 174 7.73 -7.30 -21.99
C GLU A 174 7.35 -5.91 -21.45
N HIS A 175 6.10 -5.48 -21.68
CA HIS A 175 5.54 -4.23 -21.19
C HIS A 175 4.62 -4.41 -19.98
N VAL A 176 4.45 -5.64 -19.46
CA VAL A 176 3.72 -5.85 -18.19
C VAL A 176 4.46 -5.12 -17.07
N HIS A 177 3.77 -4.23 -16.38
CA HIS A 177 4.39 -3.29 -15.44
C HIS A 177 5.11 -4.00 -14.29
N THR A 178 4.52 -5.04 -13.71
CA THR A 178 5.15 -5.84 -12.65
C THR A 178 6.43 -6.54 -13.13
N ARG A 179 6.50 -6.97 -14.39
CA ARG A 179 7.72 -7.52 -14.99
C ARG A 179 8.79 -6.45 -15.20
N MET A 180 8.40 -5.27 -15.69
CA MET A 180 9.33 -4.14 -15.87
C MET A 180 9.93 -3.72 -14.52
N PHE A 181 9.11 -3.63 -13.47
CA PHE A 181 9.61 -3.33 -12.12
C PHE A 181 10.53 -4.43 -11.59
N GLU A 182 10.21 -5.72 -11.83
CA GLU A 182 11.09 -6.83 -11.44
C GLU A 182 12.48 -6.72 -12.09
N HIS A 183 12.56 -6.26 -13.35
CA HIS A 183 13.83 -5.96 -14.02
C HIS A 183 14.61 -4.86 -13.30
N SER A 184 13.94 -3.75 -12.95
CA SER A 184 14.54 -2.67 -12.16
C SER A 184 15.06 -3.17 -10.81
N ALA A 185 14.23 -3.94 -10.08
CA ALA A 185 14.56 -4.47 -8.76
C ALA A 185 15.75 -5.43 -8.79
N LYS A 186 15.85 -6.30 -9.82
CA LYS A 186 17.01 -7.19 -10.03
C LYS A 186 18.31 -6.40 -10.17
N TYR A 187 18.31 -5.34 -10.96
CA TYR A 187 19.48 -4.48 -11.12
C TYR A 187 19.88 -3.80 -9.80
N MET A 188 18.91 -3.20 -9.11
CA MET A 188 19.15 -2.48 -7.85
C MET A 188 19.62 -3.40 -6.73
N ARG A 189 19.08 -4.62 -6.64
CA ARG A 189 19.55 -5.63 -5.68
C ARG A 189 21.01 -6.02 -5.91
N ALA A 190 21.37 -6.29 -7.17
CA ALA A 190 22.77 -6.61 -7.52
C ALA A 190 23.73 -5.44 -7.20
N HIS A 191 23.27 -4.20 -7.33
CA HIS A 191 24.03 -3.03 -6.90
C HIS A 191 24.25 -3.03 -5.38
N LEU A 192 23.21 -3.16 -4.57
CA LEU A 192 23.31 -3.18 -3.10
C LEU A 192 24.19 -4.31 -2.59
N GLU A 193 24.09 -5.51 -3.17
CA GLU A 193 24.95 -6.64 -2.85
C GLU A 193 26.42 -6.33 -3.09
N LYS A 194 26.74 -5.66 -4.21
CA LYS A 194 28.10 -5.24 -4.54
C LYS A 194 28.61 -4.12 -3.63
N SER A 195 27.75 -3.16 -3.27
CA SER A 195 28.06 -2.06 -2.36
C SER A 195 28.15 -2.49 -0.89
N GLY A 196 27.68 -3.70 -0.55
CA GLY A 196 27.66 -4.22 0.81
C GLY A 196 26.63 -3.53 1.71
N VAL A 197 25.58 -2.97 1.11
CA VAL A 197 24.51 -2.28 1.84
C VAL A 197 23.48 -3.29 2.32
N ASP A 198 23.29 -3.36 3.65
CA ASP A 198 22.21 -4.11 4.27
C ASP A 198 20.90 -3.31 4.21
N HIS A 199 19.85 -3.92 3.68
CA HIS A 199 18.52 -3.32 3.57
C HIS A 199 17.58 -3.75 4.71
N SER A 200 18.09 -4.37 5.79
CA SER A 200 17.30 -4.70 6.98
C SER A 200 16.62 -3.48 7.63
N SER A 201 17.15 -2.29 7.38
CA SER A 201 16.57 -0.99 7.75
C SER A 201 15.19 -0.73 7.14
N LEU A 202 14.77 -1.47 6.11
CA LEU A 202 13.44 -1.39 5.50
C LEU A 202 12.35 -2.09 6.33
N HIS A 203 12.71 -2.88 7.34
CA HIS A 203 11.75 -3.63 8.14
C HIS A 203 11.20 -2.82 9.33
N PHE A 204 10.55 -1.70 9.03
CA PHE A 204 9.81 -0.87 9.99
C PHE A 204 8.29 -1.04 9.84
N PRO A 205 7.49 -0.74 10.90
CA PRO A 205 6.04 -0.94 10.89
C PRO A 205 5.33 -0.31 9.69
N GLU A 206 5.70 0.93 9.34
CA GLU A 206 5.04 1.72 8.31
C GLU A 206 5.17 1.10 6.90
N ALA A 207 6.24 0.35 6.61
CA ALA A 207 6.37 -0.38 5.35
C ALA A 207 5.34 -1.51 5.25
N TYR A 208 5.26 -2.34 6.29
CA TYR A 208 4.30 -3.45 6.32
C TYR A 208 2.85 -2.98 6.45
N GLU A 209 2.61 -1.85 7.11
CA GLU A 209 1.30 -1.19 7.14
C GLU A 209 0.86 -0.76 5.74
N ASN A 210 1.74 -0.08 5.00
CA ASN A 210 1.48 0.35 3.62
C ASN A 210 1.22 -0.83 2.69
N ALA A 211 2.04 -1.88 2.78
CA ALA A 211 1.87 -3.12 2.00
C ALA A 211 0.55 -3.85 2.33
N SER A 212 0.19 -3.92 3.60
CA SER A 212 -0.96 -4.72 4.05
C SER A 212 -2.30 -4.03 3.83
N MET A 213 -2.34 -2.70 3.81
CA MET A 213 -3.59 -1.93 3.78
C MET A 213 -4.39 -2.16 2.49
N LEU A 214 -3.72 -2.06 1.32
CA LEU A 214 -4.39 -2.27 0.03
C LEU A 214 -4.84 -3.73 -0.13
N LEU A 215 -4.00 -4.68 0.29
CA LEU A 215 -4.34 -6.10 0.27
C LEU A 215 -5.57 -6.40 1.14
N MET A 216 -5.62 -5.86 2.36
CA MET A 216 -6.78 -5.96 3.24
C MET A 216 -8.05 -5.43 2.54
N TYR A 217 -7.98 -4.23 1.94
CA TYR A 217 -9.11 -3.63 1.26
C TYR A 217 -9.56 -4.39 -0.01
N GLY A 218 -8.61 -4.99 -0.74
CA GLY A 218 -8.88 -5.81 -1.92
C GLY A 218 -9.56 -7.14 -1.58
N ILE A 219 -8.95 -7.88 -0.64
CA ILE A 219 -9.40 -9.22 -0.21
C ILE A 219 -10.76 -9.13 0.50
N HIS A 220 -10.91 -8.19 1.44
CA HIS A 220 -12.16 -8.00 2.17
C HIS A 220 -13.10 -7.10 1.39
N ARG A 221 -13.87 -7.70 0.47
CA ARG A 221 -14.77 -6.98 -0.47
C ARG A 221 -15.73 -5.96 0.16
N HIS A 222 -16.08 -6.09 1.44
CA HIS A 222 -16.89 -5.09 2.14
C HIS A 222 -16.16 -3.75 2.35
N LEU A 223 -14.82 -3.75 2.30
CA LEU A 223 -13.94 -2.57 2.32
C LEU A 223 -13.64 -2.02 0.92
N ASN A 224 -14.24 -2.57 -0.14
CA ASN A 224 -13.97 -2.13 -1.51
C ASN A 224 -14.16 -0.62 -1.75
N PRO A 225 -15.14 0.09 -1.15
CA PRO A 225 -15.19 1.54 -1.27
C PRO A 225 -13.92 2.24 -0.78
N ARG A 226 -13.33 1.76 0.33
CA ARG A 226 -12.05 2.27 0.84
C ARG A 226 -10.90 1.93 -0.11
N ALA A 227 -10.93 0.74 -0.71
CA ALA A 227 -9.99 0.34 -1.76
C ALA A 227 -10.01 1.34 -2.92
N LEU A 228 -11.18 1.64 -3.47
CA LEU A 228 -11.34 2.59 -4.59
C LEU A 228 -10.84 3.99 -4.23
N GLY A 229 -11.10 4.44 -2.99
CA GLY A 229 -10.55 5.68 -2.46
C GLY A 229 -9.02 5.68 -2.41
N ALA A 230 -8.42 4.61 -1.86
CA ALA A 230 -6.99 4.46 -1.76
C ALA A 230 -6.29 4.39 -3.13
N MET A 231 -6.88 3.66 -4.09
CA MET A 231 -6.37 3.60 -5.47
C MET A 231 -6.41 4.97 -6.13
N GLY A 232 -7.47 5.76 -5.94
CA GLY A 232 -7.50 7.11 -6.52
C GLY A 232 -6.40 8.03 -5.98
N VAL A 233 -5.96 7.86 -4.73
CA VAL A 233 -4.80 8.60 -4.22
C VAL A 233 -3.50 8.15 -4.89
N LEU A 234 -3.31 6.83 -5.08
CA LEU A 234 -2.16 6.26 -5.80
C LEU A 234 -2.04 6.87 -7.20
N GLU A 235 -3.09 6.70 -8.01
CA GLU A 235 -3.15 7.20 -9.40
C GLU A 235 -2.92 8.71 -9.46
N GLN A 236 -3.53 9.47 -8.55
CA GLN A 236 -3.45 10.94 -8.57
C GLN A 236 -2.06 11.51 -8.20
N SER A 237 -1.22 10.76 -7.51
CA SER A 237 -0.06 11.34 -6.79
C SER A 237 1.30 10.74 -7.12
N ALA A 238 1.35 9.64 -7.88
CA ALA A 238 2.59 8.90 -8.12
C ALA A 238 3.51 9.55 -9.17
N SER A 239 2.95 10.14 -10.23
CA SER A 239 3.70 10.76 -11.36
C SER A 239 4.88 11.68 -10.94
N PRO A 240 4.73 12.65 -10.01
CA PRO A 240 5.85 13.49 -9.58
C PRO A 240 7.01 12.72 -8.94
N ARG A 241 6.71 11.63 -8.22
CA ARG A 241 7.72 10.77 -7.59
C ARG A 241 8.42 9.93 -8.64
N PHE A 242 7.69 9.39 -9.62
CA PHE A 242 8.27 8.68 -10.75
C PHE A 242 9.20 9.57 -11.58
N GLN A 243 8.80 10.80 -11.87
CA GLN A 243 9.66 11.77 -12.55
C GLN A 243 10.96 12.00 -11.76
N SER A 244 10.83 12.16 -10.44
CA SER A 244 11.98 12.37 -9.55
C SER A 244 12.92 11.16 -9.49
N MET A 245 12.38 9.93 -9.52
CA MET A 245 13.18 8.72 -9.65
C MET A 245 13.91 8.65 -10.98
N VAL A 246 13.24 8.97 -12.10
CA VAL A 246 13.86 9.02 -13.43
C VAL A 246 15.01 10.03 -13.46
N ASP A 247 14.79 11.24 -12.95
CA ASP A 247 15.81 12.29 -12.91
C ASP A 247 17.02 11.90 -12.06
N GLY A 248 16.77 11.32 -10.87
CA GLY A 248 17.81 10.79 -10.00
C GLY A 248 18.62 9.65 -10.65
N CYS A 249 17.94 8.69 -11.27
CA CYS A 249 18.57 7.56 -11.95
C CYS A 249 19.40 7.99 -13.15
N ASN A 250 18.89 8.94 -13.96
CA ASN A 250 19.63 9.52 -15.08
C ASN A 250 20.89 10.26 -14.59
N ARG A 251 20.81 11.05 -13.51
CA ARG A 251 21.98 11.70 -12.90
C ARG A 251 23.05 10.68 -12.52
N LEU A 252 22.64 9.54 -11.97
CA LEU A 252 23.53 8.51 -11.43
C LEU A 252 24.00 7.49 -12.48
N GLY A 253 23.58 7.64 -13.74
CA GLY A 253 23.99 6.77 -14.84
C GLY A 253 23.40 5.35 -14.76
N VAL A 254 22.20 5.21 -14.21
CA VAL A 254 21.44 3.96 -14.27
C VAL A 254 21.04 3.71 -15.75
N PRO A 255 21.18 2.48 -16.27
CA PRO A 255 20.79 2.16 -17.65
C PRO A 255 19.34 2.52 -17.96
N GLU A 256 19.04 2.91 -19.20
CA GLU A 256 17.69 3.35 -19.59
C GLU A 256 16.65 2.25 -19.41
N ASP A 257 16.97 1.01 -19.80
CA ASP A 257 16.09 -0.15 -19.70
C ASP A 257 15.72 -0.51 -18.26
N VAL A 258 16.58 -0.17 -17.30
CA VAL A 258 16.35 -0.41 -15.87
C VAL A 258 15.28 0.54 -15.31
N ILE A 259 15.02 1.68 -15.96
CA ILE A 259 14.08 2.71 -15.48
C ILE A 259 12.87 2.91 -16.38
N ASP A 260 12.63 2.01 -17.34
CA ASP A 260 11.47 2.10 -18.24
C ASP A 260 10.14 2.03 -17.48
N TYR A 261 10.06 1.23 -16.40
CA TYR A 261 8.89 1.22 -15.51
C TYR A 261 8.61 2.60 -14.94
N GLN A 262 9.63 3.25 -14.35
CA GLN A 262 9.44 4.58 -13.78
C GLN A 262 9.07 5.60 -14.87
N ARG A 263 9.65 5.46 -16.07
CA ARG A 263 9.44 6.40 -17.17
C ARG A 263 8.01 6.36 -17.71
N ILE A 264 7.40 5.18 -17.82
CA ILE A 264 6.03 5.07 -18.34
C ILE A 264 5.02 5.73 -17.37
N HIS A 265 5.19 5.50 -16.07
CA HIS A 265 4.33 6.05 -15.00
C HIS A 265 4.51 7.57 -14.77
N VAL A 266 5.51 8.22 -15.38
CA VAL A 266 5.56 9.70 -15.39
C VAL A 266 4.34 10.27 -16.10
N HIS A 267 3.96 9.68 -17.22
CA HIS A 267 2.91 10.21 -18.10
C HIS A 267 1.58 9.51 -17.86
N VAL A 268 1.60 8.18 -17.80
CA VAL A 268 0.39 7.34 -17.68
C VAL A 268 -0.40 7.69 -16.41
N ASP A 269 0.25 7.80 -15.26
CA ASP A 269 -0.45 8.07 -13.99
C ASP A 269 -1.16 9.42 -13.96
N ALA A 270 -0.66 10.43 -14.69
CA ALA A 270 -1.32 11.73 -14.75
C ALA A 270 -2.69 11.63 -15.44
N ASP A 271 -2.78 10.79 -16.48
CA ASP A 271 -4.02 10.49 -17.19
C ASP A 271 -4.91 9.57 -16.32
N HIS A 272 -4.35 8.52 -15.73
CA HIS A 272 -5.08 7.61 -14.85
C HIS A 272 -5.71 8.32 -13.64
N GLY A 273 -5.03 9.29 -13.01
CA GLY A 273 -5.60 10.06 -11.91
C GLY A 273 -6.88 10.82 -12.31
N ALA A 274 -6.87 11.43 -13.50
CA ALA A 274 -8.04 12.14 -14.04
C ALA A 274 -9.16 11.16 -14.44
N GLU A 275 -8.80 10.06 -15.11
CA GLU A 275 -9.74 9.01 -15.52
C GLU A 275 -10.37 8.30 -14.32
N TRP A 276 -9.59 8.03 -13.26
CA TRP A 276 -10.11 7.47 -12.02
C TRP A 276 -11.11 8.41 -11.37
N PHE A 277 -10.81 9.71 -11.34
CA PHE A 277 -11.72 10.69 -10.78
C PHE A 277 -13.07 10.71 -11.53
N GLU A 278 -13.04 10.82 -12.85
CA GLU A 278 -14.25 10.94 -13.69
C GLU A 278 -14.99 9.60 -13.88
N GLY A 279 -14.26 8.50 -14.03
CA GLY A 279 -14.80 7.18 -14.32
C GLY A 279 -15.17 6.37 -13.08
N VAL A 280 -14.46 6.57 -11.97
CA VAL A 280 -14.68 5.82 -10.72
C VAL A 280 -15.37 6.68 -9.67
N PHE A 281 -14.84 7.85 -9.32
CA PHE A 281 -15.42 8.62 -8.22
C PHE A 281 -16.74 9.28 -8.59
N VAL A 282 -16.79 10.08 -9.67
CA VAL A 282 -18.02 10.81 -10.07
C VAL A 282 -19.25 9.90 -10.15
N PRO A 283 -19.20 8.68 -10.73
CA PRO A 283 -20.38 7.80 -10.80
C PRO A 283 -20.78 7.16 -9.47
N LEU A 284 -19.94 7.24 -8.43
CA LEU A 284 -20.14 6.59 -7.12
C LEU A 284 -20.53 7.58 -6.02
N VAL A 285 -19.90 8.76 -5.97
CA VAL A 285 -20.00 9.68 -4.82
C VAL A 285 -21.41 10.21 -4.53
N ASP A 286 -22.27 10.28 -5.54
CA ASP A 286 -23.67 10.73 -5.39
C ASP A 286 -24.67 9.58 -5.20
N ARG A 287 -24.22 8.31 -5.15
CA ARG A 287 -25.13 7.15 -4.98
C ARG A 287 -25.68 7.02 -3.56
N SER A 288 -24.84 7.23 -2.54
CA SER A 288 -25.29 7.35 -1.15
C SER A 288 -24.24 8.05 -0.27
N PRO A 289 -24.68 8.75 0.80
CA PRO A 289 -23.76 9.38 1.76
C PRO A 289 -22.81 8.40 2.45
N GLU A 290 -23.26 7.17 2.72
CA GLU A 290 -22.44 6.13 3.35
C GLU A 290 -21.32 5.66 2.43
N LEU A 291 -21.61 5.52 1.12
CA LEU A 291 -20.60 5.17 0.14
C LEU A 291 -19.54 6.26 0.00
N LEU A 292 -19.98 7.52 -0.10
CA LEU A 292 -19.08 8.68 -0.11
C LEU A 292 -18.19 8.71 1.15
N ARG A 293 -18.78 8.44 2.32
CA ARG A 293 -18.03 8.37 3.58
C ARG A 293 -16.96 7.30 3.53
N GLU A 294 -17.28 6.07 3.13
CA GLU A 294 -16.29 4.98 3.06
C GLU A 294 -15.18 5.24 2.02
N ILE A 295 -15.50 5.79 0.85
CA ILE A 295 -14.49 6.23 -0.14
C ILE A 295 -13.55 7.27 0.49
N SER A 296 -14.12 8.25 1.18
CA SER A 296 -13.37 9.33 1.83
C SER A 296 -12.47 8.81 2.97
N LEU A 297 -12.93 7.83 3.74
CA LEU A 297 -12.10 7.16 4.75
C LEU A 297 -10.91 6.44 4.11
N GLY A 298 -11.12 5.73 3.00
CA GLY A 298 -10.04 5.07 2.26
C GLY A 298 -8.98 6.04 1.77
N ILE A 299 -9.40 7.20 1.26
CA ILE A 299 -8.51 8.29 0.82
C ILE A 299 -7.65 8.80 1.99
N LEU A 300 -8.27 9.17 3.11
CA LEU A 300 -7.53 9.71 4.26
C LEU A 300 -6.58 8.69 4.88
N THR A 301 -7.02 7.43 5.02
CA THR A 301 -6.17 6.35 5.52
C THR A 301 -4.99 6.12 4.58
N ARG A 302 -5.20 6.07 3.25
CA ARG A 302 -4.09 5.94 2.29
C ARG A 302 -3.08 7.07 2.40
N VAL A 303 -3.53 8.32 2.41
CA VAL A 303 -2.63 9.48 2.55
C VAL A 303 -1.78 9.37 3.82
N ARG A 304 -2.40 9.02 4.95
CA ARG A 304 -1.69 8.92 6.23
C ARG A 304 -0.69 7.77 6.26
N VAL A 305 -1.10 6.58 5.83
CA VAL A 305 -0.27 5.36 5.82
C VAL A 305 0.92 5.55 4.87
N ALA A 306 0.67 6.01 3.65
CA ALA A 306 1.72 6.19 2.66
C ALA A 306 2.67 7.35 3.03
N ASN A 307 2.19 8.43 3.63
CA ASN A 307 3.06 9.48 4.20
C ASN A 307 3.98 8.94 5.30
N GLY A 308 3.45 8.09 6.20
CA GLY A 308 4.23 7.43 7.24
C GLY A 308 5.34 6.57 6.65
N TYR A 309 5.03 5.81 5.59
CA TYR A 309 6.00 5.02 4.85
C TYR A 309 7.08 5.89 4.20
N TYR A 310 6.71 6.91 3.42
CA TYR A 310 7.69 7.77 2.74
C TYR A 310 8.61 8.51 3.70
N GLN A 311 8.09 8.97 4.85
CA GLN A 311 8.95 9.57 5.88
C GLN A 311 10.01 8.57 6.38
N ARG A 312 9.61 7.32 6.66
CA ARG A 312 10.50 6.31 7.22
C ARG A 312 11.51 5.77 6.23
N ILE A 313 11.11 5.55 4.99
CA ILE A 313 12.06 5.11 3.97
C ILE A 313 13.06 6.21 3.65
N TRP A 314 12.63 7.48 3.66
CA TRP A 314 13.55 8.61 3.49
C TRP A 314 14.56 8.70 4.64
N ASP A 315 14.12 8.51 5.89
CA ASP A 315 15.02 8.41 7.05
C ASP A 315 16.04 7.27 6.87
N ALA A 316 15.58 6.09 6.41
CA ALA A 316 16.43 4.92 6.19
C ALA A 316 17.47 5.14 5.08
N MET A 317 17.06 5.76 3.97
CA MET A 317 17.96 6.15 2.88
C MET A 317 19.05 7.09 3.40
N ARG A 318 18.67 8.19 4.05
CA ARG A 318 19.64 9.17 4.58
C ARG A 318 20.56 8.59 5.65
N GLY A 319 20.13 7.52 6.32
CA GLY A 319 20.92 6.78 7.30
C GLY A 319 22.05 5.93 6.70
N LEU A 320 22.13 5.78 5.37
CA LEU A 320 23.26 5.13 4.70
C LEU A 320 24.52 6.02 4.66
N ARG A 321 24.40 7.32 4.97
CA ARG A 321 25.49 8.32 4.93
C ARG A 321 26.32 8.35 6.21
#